data_AF-A0A919NEF1-F1
#
_entry.id   AF-A0A919NEF1-F1
#
_cell.length_a   1.000
_cell.length_b   1.000
_cell.length_c   1.000
_cell.angle_alpha   90.00
_cell.angle_beta   90.00
_cell.angle_gamma   90.00
#
_symmetry.space_group_name_H-M   'P 1'
#
loop_
_entity.id
_entity.type
_entity.pdbx_description
1 polymer ?
#
loop_
_entity_poly.entity_id
_entity_poly.type
_entity_poly.pdbx_seq_one_letter_code
_entity_poly.pdbx_strand_id
1 'polypeptide(L)'
;MPPSRELKAFAGLPLIRWNDPATSLDPAGVAWRLDGWNEQRTDYGDMGRALDTVFERTGPEGPVALVVGFWGDCSETAFDVEWFLGQAHRFGRLRALFIGDMNQSDDGGIETFHITLTDFTPLLEAYPELEVFGVHGSAEELRLGPVRHEKLHTLIVETVDLQPETVRSLLASDLPSLTHLELHLSTWDADEGVTPSDLDTILAGRSFPALRRLGLCAADDSFASAVASAPVVAQLTDLDLSGGTVGDVGVQALLVGQPLSHLRSLCLRYHYATPEAVRSLVDGLPGVRVDVADGQEEEGGIRYPETLC
;
A
#
# COMPACT_ATOMS: atom_id res chain seq x y z
N MET A 1 -16.39 7.32 -6.61
CA MET A 1 -14.94 7.41 -6.92
C MET A 1 -14.28 8.47 -6.06
N PRO A 2 -13.77 8.10 -4.89
CA PRO A 2 -12.85 8.95 -4.14
C PRO A 2 -11.62 9.28 -5.03
N PRO A 3 -10.94 10.39 -4.79
CA PRO A 3 -9.74 10.74 -5.52
C PRO A 3 -8.66 9.73 -5.17
N SER A 4 -8.50 8.73 -6.02
CA SER A 4 -7.39 7.80 -5.97
C SER A 4 -6.08 8.60 -5.98
N ARG A 5 -5.21 8.29 -5.03
CA ARG A 5 -4.01 9.06 -4.71
C ARG A 5 -3.11 9.14 -5.94
N GLU A 6 -3.01 10.32 -6.54
CA GLU A 6 -2.02 10.60 -7.58
C GLU A 6 -0.61 10.53 -6.97
N LEU A 7 0.14 9.47 -7.28
CA LEU A 7 1.54 9.38 -6.88
C LEU A 7 2.35 10.44 -7.64
N LYS A 8 2.75 11.51 -6.95
CA LYS A 8 3.65 12.54 -7.50
C LYS A 8 5.13 12.23 -7.24
N ALA A 9 5.39 11.31 -6.32
CA ALA A 9 6.71 10.87 -5.91
C ALA A 9 6.62 9.46 -5.35
N PHE A 10 7.69 8.69 -5.47
CA PHE A 10 7.79 7.34 -4.94
C PHE A 10 9.20 7.10 -4.39
N ALA A 11 9.31 6.45 -3.23
CA ALA A 11 10.56 6.25 -2.49
C ALA A 11 11.40 7.53 -2.28
N GLY A 12 10.73 8.68 -2.12
CA GLY A 12 11.40 9.98 -1.95
C GLY A 12 11.93 10.61 -3.25
N LEU A 13 11.67 9.99 -4.40
CA LEU A 13 12.08 10.47 -5.72
C LEU A 13 10.86 11.05 -6.48
N PRO A 14 11.04 12.13 -7.25
CA PRO A 14 9.98 12.64 -8.12
C PRO A 14 9.60 11.60 -9.18
N LEU A 15 8.31 11.44 -9.44
CA LEU A 15 7.80 10.49 -10.43
C LEU A 15 7.80 11.11 -11.84
N ILE A 16 8.32 10.38 -12.82
CA ILE A 16 8.38 10.81 -14.22
C ILE A 16 7.93 9.68 -15.14
N ARG A 17 7.08 9.99 -16.14
CA ARG A 17 6.66 9.03 -17.16
C ARG A 17 7.81 8.67 -18.09
N TRP A 18 7.89 7.39 -18.48
CA TRP A 18 8.92 6.88 -19.39
C TRP A 18 9.02 7.64 -20.73
N ASN A 19 7.90 8.18 -21.22
CA ASN A 19 7.80 8.90 -22.48
C ASN A 19 7.89 10.43 -22.34
N ASP A 20 8.14 10.96 -21.14
CA ASP A 20 8.27 12.41 -20.94
C ASP A 20 9.47 12.95 -21.76
N PRO A 21 9.23 13.88 -22.70
CA PRO A 21 10.28 14.45 -23.56
C PRO A 21 11.15 15.49 -22.86
N ALA A 22 10.77 15.97 -21.66
CA ALA A 22 11.35 17.13 -20.99
C ALA A 22 12.20 16.80 -19.76
N THR A 23 13.01 15.73 -19.80
CA THR A 23 13.81 15.33 -18.63
C THR A 23 15.16 16.05 -18.56
N SER A 24 15.19 17.17 -17.83
CA SER A 24 16.42 17.84 -17.36
C SER A 24 17.01 17.21 -16.09
N LEU A 25 16.32 16.22 -15.53
CA LEU A 25 16.67 15.54 -14.28
C LEU A 25 17.61 14.36 -14.53
N ASP A 26 18.45 14.05 -13.54
CA ASP A 26 19.31 12.86 -13.55
C ASP A 26 18.42 11.59 -13.59
N PRO A 27 18.58 10.70 -14.59
CA PRO A 27 17.84 9.44 -14.67
C PRO A 27 17.93 8.56 -13.43
N ALA A 28 18.99 8.69 -12.61
CA ALA A 28 19.13 7.98 -11.34
C ALA A 28 18.41 8.66 -10.16
N GLY A 29 18.03 9.94 -10.32
CA GLY A 29 17.40 10.77 -9.28
C GLY A 29 15.88 10.83 -9.37
N VAL A 30 15.24 9.91 -10.09
CA VAL A 30 13.80 9.91 -10.36
C VAL A 30 13.21 8.51 -10.21
N ALA A 31 11.92 8.43 -9.89
CA ALA A 31 11.15 7.21 -10.04
C ALA A 31 10.54 7.18 -11.44
N TRP A 32 10.75 6.09 -12.17
CA TRP A 32 10.25 5.92 -13.53
C TRP A 32 8.87 5.27 -13.49
N ARG A 33 7.88 5.92 -14.10
CA ARG A 33 6.56 5.35 -14.31
C ARG A 33 6.49 4.68 -15.68
N LEU A 34 6.19 3.38 -15.69
CA LEU A 34 5.87 2.62 -16.88
C LEU A 34 4.36 2.57 -17.08
N ASP A 35 3.89 2.93 -18.26
CA ASP A 35 2.50 2.80 -18.66
C ASP A 35 2.47 2.28 -20.11
N GLY A 36 1.79 1.16 -20.34
CA GLY A 36 1.61 0.55 -21.65
C GLY A 36 0.33 0.97 -22.36
N TRP A 37 -0.17 2.19 -22.13
CA TRP A 37 -1.46 2.61 -22.69
C TRP A 37 -1.39 2.76 -24.22
N ASN A 38 -2.23 1.98 -24.93
CA ASN A 38 -2.57 2.20 -26.33
C ASN A 38 -4.10 2.10 -26.53
N GLU A 39 -4.63 2.77 -27.55
CA GLU A 39 -6.07 2.76 -27.89
C GLU A 39 -6.62 1.35 -28.20
N GLN A 40 -5.73 0.37 -28.40
CA GLN A 40 -6.06 -0.98 -28.85
C GLN A 40 -6.16 -1.98 -27.70
N ARG A 41 -5.74 -1.61 -26.47
CA ARG A 41 -5.71 -2.45 -25.25
C ARG A 41 -5.05 -3.82 -25.46
N THR A 42 -4.06 -3.91 -26.32
CA THR A 42 -3.40 -5.18 -26.66
C THR A 42 -1.97 -5.25 -26.12
N ASP A 43 -1.76 -6.23 -25.22
CA ASP A 43 -0.49 -6.90 -24.87
C ASP A 43 0.60 -6.10 -24.10
N TYR A 44 1.58 -6.83 -23.54
CA TYR A 44 2.80 -6.35 -22.88
C TYR A 44 3.77 -5.62 -23.82
N GLY A 45 3.49 -5.59 -25.13
CA GLY A 45 4.40 -5.02 -26.14
C GLY A 45 4.80 -3.57 -25.86
N ASP A 46 3.86 -2.74 -25.40
CA ASP A 46 4.16 -1.35 -25.06
C ASP A 46 4.78 -1.19 -23.67
N MET A 47 4.50 -2.10 -22.73
CA MET A 47 5.22 -2.17 -21.45
C MET A 47 6.70 -2.51 -21.68
N GLY A 48 7.01 -3.44 -22.57
CA GLY A 48 8.38 -3.77 -22.98
C GLY A 48 9.09 -2.57 -23.62
N ARG A 49 8.44 -1.86 -24.52
CA ARG A 49 8.96 -0.62 -25.12
C ARG A 49 9.24 0.46 -24.06
N ALA A 50 8.31 0.65 -23.14
CA ALA A 50 8.46 1.61 -22.04
C ALA A 50 9.69 1.26 -21.19
N LEU A 51 9.82 -0.01 -20.82
CA LEU A 51 10.93 -0.50 -20.04
C LEU A 51 12.28 -0.38 -20.77
N ASP A 52 12.34 -0.74 -22.05
CA ASP A 52 13.55 -0.55 -22.88
C ASP A 52 13.96 0.92 -22.96
N THR A 53 13.00 1.83 -23.12
CA THR A 53 13.26 3.28 -23.11
C THR A 53 13.84 3.74 -21.77
N VAL A 54 13.33 3.24 -20.65
CA VAL A 54 13.89 3.54 -19.31
C VAL A 54 15.31 3.00 -19.19
N PHE A 55 15.59 1.80 -19.69
CA PHE A 55 16.95 1.26 -19.67
C PHE A 55 17.93 2.05 -20.56
N GLU A 56 17.50 2.52 -21.73
CA GLU A 56 18.32 3.41 -22.57
C GLU A 56 18.70 4.71 -21.84
N ARG A 57 17.78 5.25 -21.03
CA ARG A 57 17.98 6.48 -20.24
C ARG A 57 18.81 6.26 -18.97
N THR A 58 18.69 5.09 -18.33
CA THR A 58 19.32 4.81 -17.03
C THR A 58 20.63 4.03 -17.13
N GLY A 59 20.92 3.45 -18.31
CA GLY A 59 22.10 2.66 -18.57
C GLY A 59 21.95 1.19 -18.14
N PRO A 60 23.05 0.41 -18.17
CA PRO A 60 23.01 -1.04 -18.04
C PRO A 60 22.56 -1.56 -16.67
N GLU A 61 22.69 -0.75 -15.63
CA GLU A 61 22.29 -1.07 -14.26
C GLU A 61 20.82 -0.73 -13.96
N GLY A 62 20.13 -0.06 -14.89
CA GLY A 62 18.71 0.25 -14.81
C GLY A 62 18.33 1.34 -13.81
N PRO A 63 17.01 1.54 -13.62
CA PRO A 63 16.45 2.57 -12.74
C PRO A 63 16.65 2.22 -11.25
N VAL A 64 16.69 3.26 -10.41
CA VAL A 64 16.68 3.10 -8.94
C VAL A 64 15.27 2.80 -8.43
N ALA A 65 14.25 3.42 -9.02
CA ALA A 65 12.86 3.26 -8.62
C ALA A 65 11.95 3.13 -9.85
N LEU A 66 11.00 2.20 -9.77
CA LEU A 66 10.05 1.89 -10.82
C LEU A 66 8.63 1.87 -10.26
N VAL A 67 7.70 2.49 -10.96
CA VAL A 67 6.25 2.40 -10.73
C VAL A 67 5.64 1.83 -12.01
N VAL A 68 4.94 0.72 -11.89
CA VAL A 68 4.23 0.08 -13.00
C VAL A 68 2.76 0.47 -12.91
N GLY A 69 2.29 1.21 -13.91
CA GLY A 69 0.87 1.45 -14.17
C GLY A 69 0.32 0.39 -15.12
N PHE A 70 -0.36 0.79 -16.19
CA PHE A 70 -1.09 -0.12 -17.08
C PHE A 70 -0.19 -1.13 -17.80
N TRP A 71 -0.43 -2.44 -17.63
CA TRP A 71 0.28 -3.53 -18.33
C TRP A 71 -0.55 -4.26 -19.41
N GLY A 72 -1.55 -3.60 -19.98
CA GLY A 72 -2.47 -4.17 -20.97
C GLY A 72 -3.89 -4.25 -20.42
N ASP A 73 -4.64 -5.32 -20.76
CA ASP A 73 -5.94 -5.60 -20.14
C ASP A 73 -5.73 -6.19 -18.74
N CYS A 74 -5.44 -5.32 -17.78
CA CYS A 74 -5.18 -5.72 -16.39
C CYS A 74 -6.42 -6.31 -15.68
N SER A 75 -7.61 -6.24 -16.28
CA SER A 75 -8.82 -6.86 -15.74
C SER A 75 -8.90 -8.36 -16.07
N GLU A 76 -8.41 -8.74 -17.25
CA GLU A 76 -8.38 -10.15 -17.68
C GLU A 76 -7.00 -10.80 -17.49
N THR A 77 -5.94 -10.00 -17.40
CA THR A 77 -4.54 -10.48 -17.38
C THR A 77 -3.79 -9.98 -16.16
N ALA A 78 -3.32 -10.92 -15.34
CA ALA A 78 -2.46 -10.64 -14.22
C ALA A 78 -1.09 -10.07 -14.65
N PHE A 79 -0.41 -9.38 -13.74
CA PHE A 79 0.97 -8.92 -13.98
C PHE A 79 1.93 -10.11 -14.23
N ASP A 80 2.71 -10.05 -15.31
CA ASP A 80 3.63 -11.12 -15.72
C ASP A 80 4.96 -11.00 -14.98
N VAL A 81 5.01 -11.65 -13.82
CA VAL A 81 6.20 -11.73 -12.97
C VAL A 81 7.37 -12.41 -13.68
N GLU A 82 7.11 -13.47 -14.45
CA GLU A 82 8.17 -14.22 -15.15
C GLU A 82 8.82 -13.37 -16.25
N TRP A 83 8.02 -12.65 -17.03
CA TRP A 83 8.53 -11.69 -18.01
C TRP A 83 9.38 -10.61 -17.34
N PHE A 84 8.91 -10.05 -16.22
CA PHE A 84 9.65 -9.02 -15.49
C PHE A 84 10.97 -9.55 -14.93
N LEU A 85 10.97 -10.76 -14.37
CA LEU A 85 12.17 -11.45 -13.88
C LEU A 85 13.17 -11.78 -15.01
N GLY A 86 12.69 -12.00 -16.24
CA GLY A 86 13.56 -12.13 -17.41
C GLY A 86 14.48 -10.91 -17.63
N GLN A 87 14.12 -9.75 -17.09
CA GLN A 87 14.90 -8.52 -17.15
C GLN A 87 15.78 -8.26 -15.92
N ALA A 88 15.81 -9.17 -14.93
CA ALA A 88 16.49 -8.96 -13.64
C ALA A 88 17.96 -8.52 -13.78
N HIS A 89 18.67 -9.03 -14.79
CA HIS A 89 20.06 -8.68 -15.09
C HIS A 89 20.29 -7.18 -15.42
N ARG A 90 19.23 -6.44 -15.74
CA ARG A 90 19.26 -5.00 -16.05
C ARG A 90 18.81 -4.14 -14.88
N PHE A 91 18.47 -4.73 -13.73
CA PHE A 91 17.95 -4.04 -12.54
C PHE A 91 18.98 -4.01 -11.39
N GLY A 92 20.27 -3.84 -11.69
CA GLY A 92 21.33 -3.81 -10.68
C GLY A 92 21.19 -2.70 -9.62
N ARG A 93 20.51 -1.60 -9.96
CA ARG A 93 20.24 -0.46 -9.06
C ARG A 93 18.84 -0.41 -8.48
N LEU A 94 17.96 -1.34 -8.82
CA LEU A 94 16.57 -1.28 -8.37
C LEU A 94 16.51 -1.35 -6.83
N ARG A 95 15.88 -0.35 -6.21
CA ARG A 95 15.65 -0.23 -4.76
C ARG A 95 14.18 -0.03 -4.43
N ALA A 96 13.38 0.48 -5.36
CA ALA A 96 11.96 0.67 -5.13
C ALA A 96 11.13 0.18 -6.31
N LEU A 97 10.09 -0.60 -6.03
CA LEU A 97 9.17 -1.12 -7.03
C LEU A 97 7.73 -0.97 -6.52
N PHE A 98 6.88 -0.32 -7.31
CA PHE A 98 5.44 -0.27 -7.08
C PHE A 98 4.74 -0.87 -8.30
N ILE A 99 3.76 -1.75 -8.10
CA ILE A 99 2.99 -2.39 -9.18
C ILE A 99 1.52 -2.07 -9.00
N GLY A 100 0.87 -1.57 -10.05
CA GLY A 100 -0.58 -1.40 -10.10
C GLY A 100 -1.06 0.04 -9.92
N ASP A 101 -0.21 1.03 -10.11
CA ASP A 101 -0.64 2.44 -10.06
C ASP A 101 -1.43 2.81 -11.33
N MET A 102 -2.72 2.43 -11.38
CA MET A 102 -3.61 2.61 -12.54
C MET A 102 -4.26 4.00 -12.60
N ASN A 103 -3.84 4.90 -11.72
CA ASN A 103 -4.31 6.27 -11.75
C ASN A 103 -3.62 6.97 -12.90
N GLN A 104 -4.37 7.24 -13.99
CA GLN A 104 -4.16 8.30 -15.00
C GLN A 104 -4.25 7.82 -16.47
N SER A 105 -5.43 7.39 -16.90
CA SER A 105 -5.88 7.69 -18.27
C SER A 105 -6.86 8.86 -18.23
N ASP A 106 -6.78 9.75 -19.22
CA ASP A 106 -7.73 10.87 -19.44
C ASP A 106 -9.20 10.40 -19.63
N ASP A 107 -9.42 9.08 -19.71
CA ASP A 107 -10.71 8.40 -19.89
C ASP A 107 -11.32 7.80 -18.60
N GLY A 108 -10.81 8.19 -17.42
CA GLY A 108 -11.22 7.63 -16.13
C GLY A 108 -10.34 6.45 -15.73
N GLY A 109 -9.87 6.43 -14.48
CA GLY A 109 -9.04 5.35 -13.96
C GLY A 109 -9.76 4.00 -13.97
N ILE A 110 -9.00 2.91 -13.85
CA ILE A 110 -9.58 1.58 -13.62
C ILE A 110 -9.86 1.43 -12.12
N GLU A 111 -11.05 0.90 -11.79
CA GLU A 111 -11.41 0.58 -10.41
C GLU A 111 -10.49 -0.51 -9.85
N THR A 112 -10.12 -0.42 -8.57
CA THR A 112 -9.13 -1.32 -7.96
C THR A 112 -9.42 -2.82 -8.16
N PHE A 113 -10.70 -3.22 -8.13
CA PHE A 113 -11.12 -4.62 -8.33
C PHE A 113 -10.88 -5.15 -9.75
N HIS A 114 -10.67 -4.27 -10.74
CA HIS A 114 -10.34 -4.63 -12.11
C HIS A 114 -8.82 -4.71 -12.36
N ILE A 115 -8.00 -4.72 -11.31
CA ILE A 115 -6.55 -4.85 -11.42
C ILE A 115 -6.15 -6.22 -10.90
N THR A 116 -5.99 -7.18 -11.79
CA THR A 116 -5.66 -8.56 -11.44
C THR A 116 -4.20 -8.67 -11.00
N LEU A 117 -3.97 -8.99 -9.73
CA LEU A 117 -2.65 -9.24 -9.15
C LEU A 117 -2.25 -10.71 -9.29
N THR A 118 -1.07 -11.08 -8.78
CA THR A 118 -0.53 -12.44 -8.82
C THR A 118 0.36 -12.73 -7.61
N ASP A 119 1.11 -13.83 -7.67
CA ASP A 119 2.17 -14.13 -6.71
C ASP A 119 3.40 -13.25 -6.96
N PHE A 120 3.66 -12.32 -6.05
CA PHE A 120 4.84 -11.44 -6.11
C PHE A 120 6.00 -11.92 -5.24
N THR A 121 5.87 -13.07 -4.56
CA THR A 121 6.96 -13.70 -3.80
C THR A 121 8.26 -13.82 -4.62
N PRO A 122 8.21 -14.27 -5.90
CA PRO A 122 9.43 -14.40 -6.71
C PRO A 122 10.16 -13.07 -6.94
N LEU A 123 9.45 -11.93 -6.96
CA LEU A 123 10.08 -10.62 -7.09
C LEU A 123 10.91 -10.28 -5.85
N LEU A 124 10.37 -10.54 -4.65
CA LEU A 124 11.09 -10.28 -3.40
C LEU A 124 12.33 -11.18 -3.26
N GLU A 125 12.28 -12.41 -3.78
CA GLU A 125 13.43 -13.31 -3.78
C GLU A 125 14.49 -12.91 -4.81
N ALA A 126 14.08 -12.43 -5.99
CA ALA A 126 14.98 -12.09 -7.08
C ALA A 126 15.69 -10.73 -6.89
N TYR A 127 15.10 -9.81 -6.13
CA TYR A 127 15.61 -8.46 -5.91
C TYR A 127 16.03 -8.22 -4.45
N PRO A 128 17.11 -8.85 -3.94
CA PRO A 128 17.49 -8.81 -2.52
C PRO A 128 17.91 -7.42 -2.02
N GLU A 129 18.19 -6.49 -2.94
CA GLU A 129 18.52 -5.10 -2.63
C GLU A 129 17.28 -4.20 -2.57
N LEU A 130 16.07 -4.72 -2.78
CA LEU A 130 14.84 -3.93 -2.74
C LEU A 130 14.58 -3.38 -1.33
N GLU A 131 14.31 -2.08 -1.26
CA GLU A 131 14.10 -1.32 -0.03
C GLU A 131 12.63 -0.96 0.16
N VAL A 132 11.91 -0.72 -0.95
CA VAL A 132 10.50 -0.35 -0.97
C VAL A 132 9.76 -1.24 -1.97
N PHE A 133 8.72 -1.92 -1.51
CA PHE A 133 7.81 -2.67 -2.37
C PHE A 133 6.37 -2.23 -2.11
N GLY A 134 5.61 -2.02 -3.17
CA GLY A 134 4.19 -1.70 -3.09
C GLY A 134 3.40 -2.39 -4.20
N VAL A 135 2.18 -2.79 -3.88
CA VAL A 135 1.23 -3.35 -4.85
C VAL A 135 -0.14 -2.71 -4.68
N HIS A 136 -0.82 -2.44 -5.80
CA HIS A 136 -2.18 -1.93 -5.85
C HIS A 136 -3.06 -2.78 -6.78
N GLY A 137 -4.17 -3.32 -6.28
CA GLY A 137 -5.15 -4.04 -7.11
C GLY A 137 -6.10 -4.97 -6.36
N SER A 138 -6.75 -5.87 -7.08
CA SER A 138 -7.59 -6.94 -6.50
C SER A 138 -6.71 -7.99 -5.82
N ALA A 139 -7.05 -8.38 -4.59
CA ALA A 139 -6.30 -9.38 -3.84
C ALA A 139 -6.76 -10.83 -4.07
N GLU A 140 -7.74 -11.08 -4.95
CA GLU A 140 -8.28 -12.43 -5.24
C GLU A 140 -7.14 -13.43 -5.57
N GLU A 141 -6.25 -13.03 -6.47
CA GLU A 141 -5.08 -13.83 -6.90
C GLU A 141 -3.75 -13.36 -6.29
N LEU A 142 -3.78 -12.34 -5.42
CA LEU A 142 -2.57 -11.86 -4.76
C LEU A 142 -2.02 -12.93 -3.83
N ARG A 143 -0.73 -13.26 -4.01
CA ARG A 143 0.03 -14.07 -3.07
C ARG A 143 1.32 -13.35 -2.67
N LEU A 144 1.60 -13.39 -1.38
CA LEU A 144 2.85 -12.95 -0.75
C LEU A 144 3.27 -14.01 0.25
N GLY A 145 4.09 -14.95 -0.24
CA GLY A 145 4.66 -16.06 0.50
C GLY A 145 5.64 -15.60 1.58
N PRO A 146 5.94 -16.45 2.58
CA PRO A 146 6.95 -16.13 3.58
C PRO A 146 8.34 -16.03 2.92
N VAL A 147 8.99 -14.87 3.06
CA VAL A 147 10.36 -14.64 2.53
C VAL A 147 11.27 -14.09 3.61
N ARG A 148 12.60 -14.23 3.43
CA ARG A 148 13.58 -13.42 4.18
C ARG A 148 14.09 -12.32 3.29
N HIS A 149 13.97 -11.06 3.72
CA HIS A 149 14.46 -9.91 2.97
C HIS A 149 15.17 -8.89 3.87
N GLU A 150 16.48 -8.72 3.68
CA GLU A 150 17.33 -7.91 4.59
C GLU A 150 17.15 -6.40 4.42
N LYS A 151 16.84 -5.95 3.20
CA LYS A 151 16.82 -4.52 2.86
C LYS A 151 15.43 -3.88 2.84
N LEU A 152 14.37 -4.68 2.75
CA LEU A 152 13.01 -4.19 2.60
C LEU A 152 12.60 -3.48 3.90
N HIS A 153 12.44 -2.17 3.81
CA HIS A 153 12.06 -1.33 4.94
C HIS A 153 10.64 -0.75 4.82
N THR A 154 10.05 -0.81 3.62
CA THR A 154 8.67 -0.39 3.35
C THR A 154 7.95 -1.45 2.52
N LEU A 155 6.79 -1.90 3.01
CA LEU A 155 5.87 -2.78 2.29
C LEU A 155 4.46 -2.19 2.31
N ILE A 156 3.87 -2.01 1.14
CA ILE A 156 2.55 -1.42 0.94
C ILE A 156 1.67 -2.40 0.15
N VAL A 157 0.51 -2.75 0.70
CA VAL A 157 -0.49 -3.63 0.06
C VAL A 157 -1.80 -2.86 -0.01
N GLU A 158 -2.00 -2.15 -1.12
CA GLU A 158 -3.17 -1.32 -1.43
C GLU A 158 -4.19 -2.16 -2.19
N THR A 159 -5.04 -2.91 -1.51
CA THR A 159 -5.93 -3.86 -2.16
C THR A 159 -7.39 -3.70 -1.79
N VAL A 160 -8.25 -4.28 -2.61
CA VAL A 160 -9.62 -4.67 -2.25
C VAL A 160 -9.69 -6.18 -2.08
N ASP A 161 -10.53 -6.65 -1.16
CA ASP A 161 -10.72 -8.06 -0.79
C ASP A 161 -9.44 -8.75 -0.35
N LEU A 162 -8.65 -8.09 0.51
CA LEU A 162 -7.45 -8.69 1.06
C LEU A 162 -7.79 -9.99 1.81
N GLN A 163 -7.18 -11.09 1.38
CA GLN A 163 -7.48 -12.40 1.93
C GLN A 163 -6.73 -12.65 3.25
N PRO A 164 -7.37 -13.24 4.28
CA PRO A 164 -6.72 -13.59 5.55
C PRO A 164 -5.45 -14.44 5.39
N GLU A 165 -5.46 -15.38 4.45
CA GLU A 165 -4.32 -16.26 4.13
C GLU A 165 -3.10 -15.45 3.67
N THR A 166 -3.31 -14.44 2.83
CA THR A 166 -2.24 -13.57 2.32
C THR A 166 -1.61 -12.77 3.46
N VAL A 167 -2.42 -12.25 4.38
CA VAL A 167 -1.92 -11.55 5.59
C VAL A 167 -1.10 -12.49 6.47
N ARG A 168 -1.64 -13.66 6.83
CA ARG A 168 -0.93 -14.62 7.69
C ARG A 168 0.37 -15.10 7.07
N SER A 169 0.40 -15.29 5.76
CA SER A 169 1.59 -15.66 4.98
C SER A 169 2.64 -14.55 4.99
N LEU A 170 2.25 -13.30 4.71
CA LEU A 170 3.12 -12.13 4.77
C LEU A 170 3.73 -11.97 6.16
N LEU A 171 2.92 -12.10 7.23
CA LEU A 171 3.37 -11.93 8.61
C LEU A 171 4.31 -13.04 9.10
N ALA A 172 4.38 -14.17 8.39
CA ALA A 172 5.35 -15.24 8.62
C ALA A 172 6.73 -14.97 7.96
N SER A 173 6.86 -13.87 7.20
CA SER A 173 8.13 -13.44 6.60
C SER A 173 9.12 -12.92 7.64
N ASP A 174 10.40 -13.03 7.31
CA ASP A 174 11.52 -12.52 8.07
C ASP A 174 12.04 -11.23 7.42
N LEU A 175 11.46 -10.10 7.85
CA LEU A 175 11.77 -8.77 7.33
C LEU A 175 12.40 -7.92 8.45
N PRO A 176 13.68 -8.15 8.80
CA PRO A 176 14.31 -7.55 9.98
C PRO A 176 14.44 -6.02 9.88
N SER A 177 14.47 -5.49 8.66
CA SER A 177 14.59 -4.04 8.38
C SER A 177 13.25 -3.36 8.14
N LEU A 178 12.11 -4.07 8.22
CA LEU A 178 10.80 -3.50 7.93
C LEU A 178 10.43 -2.43 8.96
N THR A 179 10.38 -1.18 8.52
CA THR A 179 10.01 -0.03 9.35
C THR A 179 8.61 0.48 9.07
N HIS A 180 8.07 0.19 7.87
CA HIS A 180 6.75 0.60 7.44
C HIS A 180 6.01 -0.57 6.79
N LEU A 181 4.85 -0.92 7.36
CA LEU A 181 3.88 -1.81 6.77
C LEU A 181 2.55 -1.08 6.62
N GLU A 182 1.96 -1.13 5.43
CA GLU A 182 0.62 -0.62 5.14
C GLU A 182 -0.22 -1.73 4.49
N LEU A 183 -1.37 -2.03 5.07
CA LEU A 183 -2.34 -3.01 4.59
C LEU A 183 -3.70 -2.33 4.43
N HIS A 184 -4.31 -2.45 3.27
CA HIS A 184 -5.69 -2.02 3.02
C HIS A 184 -6.63 -3.20 3.23
N LEU A 185 -7.50 -3.09 4.23
CA LEU A 185 -8.28 -4.18 4.80
C LEU A 185 -9.72 -4.23 4.26
N SER A 186 -10.00 -3.53 3.16
CA SER A 186 -11.36 -3.48 2.63
C SER A 186 -11.80 -4.82 2.06
N THR A 187 -13.08 -5.12 2.25
CA THR A 187 -13.72 -6.32 1.73
C THR A 187 -15.18 -6.04 1.39
N TRP A 188 -15.69 -6.67 0.33
CA TRP A 188 -17.12 -6.68 0.03
C TRP A 188 -17.91 -7.64 0.92
N ASP A 189 -17.27 -8.69 1.43
CA ASP A 189 -17.87 -9.67 2.34
C ASP A 189 -17.14 -9.67 3.70
N ALA A 190 -17.77 -9.02 4.68
CA ALA A 190 -17.23 -8.91 6.03
C ALA A 190 -17.03 -10.28 6.72
N ASP A 191 -17.72 -11.33 6.28
CA ASP A 191 -17.56 -12.69 6.84
C ASP A 191 -16.33 -13.42 6.28
N GLU A 192 -15.75 -12.95 5.17
CA GLU A 192 -14.59 -13.55 4.50
C GLU A 192 -13.31 -12.67 4.57
N GLY A 193 -13.46 -11.40 4.99
CA GLY A 193 -12.34 -10.46 5.09
C GLY A 193 -11.36 -10.74 6.23
N VAL A 194 -10.25 -9.97 6.23
CA VAL A 194 -9.27 -9.97 7.31
C VAL A 194 -9.95 -9.60 8.62
N THR A 195 -9.60 -10.31 9.69
CA THR A 195 -10.00 -9.99 11.05
C THR A 195 -8.79 -9.55 11.88
N PRO A 196 -8.98 -8.90 13.04
CA PRO A 196 -7.87 -8.62 13.95
C PRO A 196 -7.05 -9.86 14.36
N SER A 197 -7.67 -11.05 14.38
CA SER A 197 -6.98 -12.30 14.75
C SER A 197 -5.92 -12.72 13.72
N ASP A 198 -6.11 -12.35 12.45
CA ASP A 198 -5.13 -12.60 11.39
C ASP A 198 -3.87 -11.75 11.55
N LEU A 199 -3.98 -10.66 12.31
CA LEU A 199 -2.88 -9.76 12.67
C LEU A 199 -2.26 -10.08 14.04
N ASP A 200 -2.66 -11.17 14.72
CA ASP A 200 -2.23 -11.48 16.09
C ASP A 200 -0.71 -11.43 16.30
N THR A 201 0.06 -11.91 15.31
CA THR A 201 1.52 -11.95 15.41
C THR A 201 2.15 -10.56 15.34
N ILE A 202 1.65 -9.69 14.46
CA ILE A 202 2.14 -8.32 14.38
C ILE A 202 1.62 -7.48 15.54
N LEU A 203 0.34 -7.60 15.92
CA LEU A 203 -0.25 -6.87 17.04
C LEU A 203 0.43 -7.21 18.38
N ALA A 204 0.80 -8.49 18.58
CA ALA A 204 1.58 -8.91 19.73
C ALA A 204 3.05 -8.49 19.70
N GLY A 205 3.50 -7.78 18.65
CA GLY A 205 4.89 -7.35 18.49
C GLY A 205 5.87 -8.50 18.24
N ARG A 206 5.40 -9.63 17.71
CA ARG A 206 6.23 -10.83 17.42
C ARG A 206 6.81 -10.83 16.01
N SER A 207 6.24 -10.04 15.10
CA SER A 207 6.78 -9.80 13.74
C SER A 207 7.43 -8.41 13.66
N PHE A 208 8.43 -8.28 12.77
CA PHE A 208 9.04 -7.00 12.34
C PHE A 208 9.59 -6.14 13.50
N PRO A 209 10.76 -6.48 14.05
CA PRO A 209 11.33 -5.80 15.22
C PRO A 209 11.71 -4.32 14.97
N ALA A 210 11.88 -3.93 13.70
CA ALA A 210 12.18 -2.56 13.30
C ALA A 210 10.94 -1.71 12.99
N LEU A 211 9.72 -2.25 13.12
CA LEU A 211 8.49 -1.58 12.71
C LEU A 211 8.27 -0.29 13.50
N ARG A 212 8.04 0.81 12.78
CA ARG A 212 7.74 2.14 13.33
C ARG A 212 6.45 2.71 12.78
N ARG A 213 6.03 2.30 11.58
CA ARG A 213 4.79 2.74 10.96
C ARG A 213 3.93 1.55 10.61
N LEU A 214 2.69 1.58 11.10
CA LEU A 214 1.68 0.59 10.78
C LEU A 214 0.46 1.30 10.21
N GLY A 215 0.11 0.97 8.97
CA GLY A 215 -1.16 1.35 8.35
C GLY A 215 -2.07 0.14 8.28
N LEU A 216 -3.23 0.24 8.94
CA LEU A 216 -4.37 -0.64 8.79
C LEU A 216 -5.48 0.19 8.14
N CYS A 217 -5.32 0.47 6.86
CA CYS A 217 -6.25 1.28 6.09
C CYS A 217 -7.54 0.50 5.82
N ALA A 218 -8.65 1.21 5.60
CA ALA A 218 -9.99 0.63 5.56
C ALA A 218 -10.38 -0.13 6.85
N ALA A 219 -9.78 0.22 7.98
CA ALA A 219 -10.09 -0.36 9.29
C ALA A 219 -11.49 0.00 9.79
N ASP A 220 -12.07 -0.89 10.58
CA ASP A 220 -13.30 -0.67 11.33
C ASP A 220 -13.03 -0.48 12.83
N ASP A 221 -14.10 -0.37 13.62
CA ASP A 221 -14.02 -0.25 15.08
C ASP A 221 -13.31 -1.45 15.74
N SER A 222 -13.36 -2.65 15.14
CA SER A 222 -12.72 -3.85 15.67
C SER A 222 -11.19 -3.78 15.55
N PHE A 223 -10.67 -3.30 14.42
CA PHE A 223 -9.24 -3.08 14.22
C PHE A 223 -8.71 -1.93 15.09
N ALA A 224 -9.47 -0.84 15.23
CA ALA A 224 -9.13 0.25 16.14
C ALA A 224 -9.03 -0.24 17.59
N SER A 225 -9.96 -1.08 18.04
CA SER A 225 -9.93 -1.69 19.37
C SER A 225 -8.76 -2.65 19.56
N ALA A 226 -8.50 -3.50 18.58
CA ALA A 226 -7.39 -4.44 18.61
C ALA A 226 -6.05 -3.71 18.70
N VAL A 227 -5.81 -2.70 17.84
CA VAL A 227 -4.56 -1.93 17.87
C VAL A 227 -4.43 -1.13 19.16
N ALA A 228 -5.51 -0.54 19.69
CA ALA A 228 -5.48 0.22 20.94
C ALA A 228 -4.96 -0.60 22.13
N SER A 229 -5.15 -1.92 22.12
CA SER A 229 -4.66 -2.82 23.18
C SER A 229 -3.36 -3.55 22.82
N ALA A 230 -2.85 -3.40 21.59
CA ALA A 230 -1.79 -4.22 21.03
C ALA A 230 -0.38 -3.83 21.54
N PRO A 231 0.45 -4.78 22.00
CA PRO A 231 1.84 -4.53 22.38
C PRO A 231 2.70 -3.82 21.33
N VAL A 232 2.42 -4.02 20.04
CA VAL A 232 3.16 -3.36 18.93
C VAL A 232 3.10 -1.84 19.00
N VAL A 233 2.03 -1.26 19.57
CA VAL A 233 1.85 0.20 19.65
C VAL A 233 3.02 0.88 20.36
N ALA A 234 3.62 0.25 21.36
CA ALA A 234 4.71 0.82 22.14
C ALA A 234 5.98 1.12 21.32
N GLN A 235 6.16 0.47 20.15
CA GLN A 235 7.28 0.73 19.25
C GLN A 235 6.92 1.63 18.05
N LEU A 236 5.64 1.90 17.81
CA LEU A 236 5.20 2.72 16.68
C LEU A 236 5.51 4.20 16.91
N THR A 237 5.80 4.90 15.82
CA THR A 237 5.85 6.36 15.73
C THR A 237 4.68 6.90 14.93
N ASP A 238 4.14 6.13 13.99
CA ASP A 238 3.03 6.56 13.14
C ASP A 238 2.02 5.40 13.04
N LEU A 239 0.74 5.72 13.23
CA LEU A 239 -0.38 4.77 13.10
C LEU A 239 -1.39 5.35 12.11
N ASP A 240 -1.73 4.58 11.08
CA ASP A 240 -2.73 4.96 10.09
C ASP A 240 -3.91 3.98 10.15
N LEU A 241 -5.11 4.51 10.38
CA LEU A 241 -6.40 3.82 10.41
C LEU A 241 -7.39 4.48 9.42
N SER A 242 -6.87 5.14 8.38
CA SER A 242 -7.68 5.92 7.43
C SER A 242 -8.43 5.07 6.41
N GLY A 243 -9.38 5.69 5.69
CA GLY A 243 -10.09 5.06 4.58
C GLY A 243 -11.17 4.07 5.00
N GLY A 244 -11.53 4.04 6.29
CA GLY A 244 -12.32 2.97 6.90
C GLY A 244 -13.64 3.42 7.49
N THR A 245 -14.20 2.57 8.36
CA THR A 245 -15.53 2.73 8.96
C THR A 245 -15.48 3.01 10.47
N VAL A 246 -14.31 3.40 10.98
CA VAL A 246 -14.10 3.74 12.39
C VAL A 246 -15.06 4.85 12.83
N GLY A 247 -15.85 4.57 13.86
CA GLY A 247 -16.75 5.51 14.51
C GLY A 247 -16.38 5.76 15.96
N ASP A 248 -17.35 6.24 16.74
CA ASP A 248 -17.17 6.61 18.15
C ASP A 248 -16.64 5.45 19.01
N VAL A 249 -17.03 4.20 18.68
CA VAL A 249 -16.59 3.00 19.41
C VAL A 249 -15.09 2.80 19.25
N GLY A 250 -14.57 2.85 18.02
CA GLY A 250 -13.15 2.73 17.75
C GLY A 250 -12.36 3.91 18.32
N VAL A 251 -12.88 5.14 18.20
CA VAL A 251 -12.27 6.32 18.84
C VAL A 251 -12.17 6.16 20.35
N GLN A 252 -13.24 5.72 21.00
CA GLN A 252 -13.24 5.47 22.44
C GLN A 252 -12.25 4.37 22.83
N ALA A 253 -12.12 3.33 22.02
CA ALA A 253 -11.14 2.27 22.25
C ALA A 253 -9.70 2.81 22.20
N LEU A 254 -9.39 3.65 21.20
CA LEU A 254 -8.08 4.32 21.08
C LEU A 254 -7.75 5.22 22.28
N LEU A 255 -8.76 5.87 22.86
CA LEU A 255 -8.59 6.73 24.04
C LEU A 255 -8.41 5.96 25.36
N VAL A 256 -9.02 4.79 25.50
CA VAL A 256 -8.99 3.96 26.73
C VAL A 256 -7.87 2.92 26.72
N GLY A 257 -7.36 2.56 25.55
CA GLY A 257 -6.30 1.57 25.36
C GLY A 257 -4.94 2.02 25.90
N GLN A 258 -3.89 1.43 25.33
CA GLN A 258 -2.52 1.84 25.62
C GLN A 258 -2.31 3.30 25.22
N PRO A 259 -1.51 4.07 25.97
CA PRO A 259 -1.24 5.47 25.64
C PRO A 259 -0.68 5.61 24.22
N LEU A 260 -1.31 6.45 23.40
CA LEU A 260 -0.84 6.80 22.05
C LEU A 260 -0.07 8.14 22.02
N SER A 261 0.17 8.75 23.17
CA SER A 261 0.78 10.08 23.29
C SER A 261 2.26 10.15 22.89
N HIS A 262 2.92 8.99 22.73
CA HIS A 262 4.28 8.91 22.16
C HIS A 262 4.30 8.90 20.64
N LEU A 263 3.16 8.69 19.97
CA LEU A 263 3.09 8.71 18.52
C LEU A 263 3.46 10.11 18.01
N ARG A 264 4.17 10.14 16.90
CA ARG A 264 4.36 11.35 16.10
C ARG A 264 3.07 11.68 15.34
N SER A 265 2.41 10.67 14.78
CA SER A 265 1.17 10.87 14.04
C SER A 265 0.16 9.74 14.22
N LEU A 266 -1.11 10.12 14.21
CA LEU A 266 -2.28 9.23 14.13
C LEU A 266 -3.15 9.74 12.99
N CYS A 267 -3.42 8.89 12.00
CA CYS A 267 -4.28 9.21 10.87
C CYS A 267 -5.59 8.43 10.97
N LEU A 268 -6.70 9.17 10.91
CA LEU A 268 -8.07 8.70 10.91
C LEU A 268 -8.86 9.47 9.84
N ARG A 269 -8.22 9.79 8.70
CA ARG A 269 -8.91 10.39 7.55
C ARG A 269 -9.95 9.42 7.00
N TYR A 270 -11.07 9.93 6.49
CA TYR A 270 -12.18 9.11 6.03
C TYR A 270 -12.66 8.17 7.15
N HIS A 271 -13.54 8.69 8.00
CA HIS A 271 -14.02 8.05 9.22
C HIS A 271 -15.47 8.46 9.51
N TYR A 272 -16.14 7.74 10.40
CA TYR A 272 -17.56 7.94 10.76
C TYR A 272 -17.75 8.37 12.21
N ALA A 273 -16.68 8.83 12.87
CA ALA A 273 -16.78 9.31 14.25
C ALA A 273 -17.43 10.70 14.30
N THR A 274 -18.23 10.92 15.33
CA THR A 274 -18.91 12.19 15.57
C THR A 274 -17.90 13.31 15.83
N PRO A 275 -18.26 14.58 15.55
CA PRO A 275 -17.42 15.72 15.88
C PRO A 275 -16.98 15.75 17.36
N GLU A 276 -17.83 15.28 18.27
CA GLU A 276 -17.53 15.15 19.69
C GLU A 276 -16.46 14.09 19.99
N ALA A 277 -16.56 12.91 19.37
CA ALA A 277 -15.56 11.85 19.49
C ALA A 277 -14.21 12.30 18.90
N VAL A 278 -14.23 12.89 17.70
CA VAL A 278 -13.03 13.46 17.05
C VAL A 278 -12.35 14.49 17.94
N ARG A 279 -13.12 15.41 18.51
CA ARG A 279 -12.59 16.41 19.44
C ARG A 279 -11.95 15.74 20.65
N SER A 280 -12.60 14.74 21.22
CA SER A 280 -12.08 13.99 22.37
C SER A 280 -10.76 13.28 22.03
N LEU A 281 -10.65 12.72 20.82
CA LEU A 281 -9.42 12.09 20.32
C LEU A 281 -8.27 13.10 20.23
N VAL A 282 -8.51 14.25 19.60
CA VAL A 282 -7.50 15.30 19.44
C VAL A 282 -7.08 15.89 20.79
N ASP A 283 -8.04 16.19 21.66
CA ASP A 283 -7.77 16.73 23.00
C ASP A 283 -7.05 15.70 23.90
N GLY A 284 -7.31 14.40 23.70
CA GLY A 284 -6.70 13.29 24.44
C GLY A 284 -5.26 12.95 24.03
N LEU A 285 -4.78 13.46 22.89
CA LEU A 285 -3.46 13.15 22.32
C LEU A 285 -2.60 14.40 22.12
N PRO A 286 -2.30 15.17 23.19
CA PRO A 286 -1.51 16.39 23.07
C PRO A 286 -0.11 16.10 22.54
N GLY A 287 0.29 16.78 21.47
CA GLY A 287 1.62 16.65 20.85
C GLY A 287 1.68 15.64 19.70
N VAL A 288 0.64 14.83 19.51
CA VAL A 288 0.50 13.94 18.35
C VAL A 288 -0.12 14.73 17.18
N ARG A 289 0.41 14.56 15.97
CA ARG A 289 -0.30 15.04 14.77
C ARG A 289 -1.46 14.09 14.49
N VAL A 290 -2.66 14.50 14.89
CA VAL A 290 -3.90 13.78 14.61
C VAL A 290 -4.52 14.34 13.33
N ASP A 291 -4.65 13.50 12.30
CA ASP A 291 -5.35 13.83 11.05
C ASP A 291 -6.72 13.14 11.02
N VAL A 292 -7.77 13.94 11.05
CA VAL A 292 -9.18 13.53 11.13
C VAL A 292 -9.98 14.22 10.02
N ALA A 293 -9.34 14.45 8.87
CA ALA A 293 -10.03 15.02 7.72
C ALA A 293 -11.07 14.05 7.15
N ASP A 294 -11.99 14.59 6.35
CA ASP A 294 -12.96 13.82 5.57
C ASP A 294 -13.90 12.94 6.43
N GLY A 295 -14.54 13.54 7.44
CA GLY A 295 -15.58 12.86 8.22
C GLY A 295 -16.81 12.54 7.35
N GLN A 296 -17.28 11.30 7.43
CA GLN A 296 -18.40 10.75 6.68
C GLN A 296 -19.65 10.62 7.58
N GLU A 297 -20.82 10.59 6.94
CA GLU A 297 -22.10 10.31 7.59
C GLU A 297 -22.62 8.93 7.14
N GLU A 298 -23.25 8.20 8.05
CA GLU A 298 -23.87 6.90 7.73
C GLU A 298 -25.02 7.08 6.74
N GLU A 299 -25.03 6.30 5.65
CA GLU A 299 -26.14 6.29 4.70
C GLU A 299 -26.99 5.02 4.93
N GLY A 300 -28.26 5.21 5.31
CA GLY A 300 -29.16 4.07 5.59
C GLY A 300 -28.74 3.19 6.77
N GLY A 301 -27.88 3.70 7.67
CA GLY A 301 -27.31 2.94 8.79
C GLY A 301 -26.15 2.03 8.40
N ILE A 302 -25.56 2.24 7.22
CA ILE A 302 -24.41 1.50 6.72
C ILE A 302 -23.23 2.45 6.58
N ARG A 303 -22.03 1.96 6.92
CA ARG A 303 -20.74 2.62 6.71
C ARG A 303 -20.01 1.89 5.60
N TYR A 304 -19.40 2.63 4.68
CA TYR A 304 -18.62 2.06 3.59
C TYR A 304 -17.18 2.56 3.73
N PRO A 305 -16.17 1.68 3.55
CA PRO A 305 -14.79 2.14 3.46
C PRO A 305 -14.56 2.87 2.13
N GLU A 306 -13.58 3.77 2.10
CA GLU A 306 -13.29 4.65 0.97
C GLU A 306 -13.10 3.88 -0.33
N THR A 307 -12.37 2.76 -0.26
CA THR A 307 -12.06 1.91 -1.41
C THR A 307 -13.28 1.25 -2.08
N LEU A 308 -14.46 1.30 -1.45
CA LEU A 308 -15.70 0.70 -1.96
C LEU A 308 -16.75 1.76 -2.40
N CYS A 309 -16.36 3.04 -2.50
CA CYS A 309 -17.22 4.20 -2.82
C CYS A 309 -16.96 4.86 -4.20
#